data_AF-A0A950QPZ1-F1
#
_entry.id   AF-A0A950QPZ1-F1
#
_cell.length_a   1.000
_cell.length_b   1.000
_cell.length_c   1.000
_cell.angle_alpha   90.00
_cell.angle_beta   90.00
_cell.angle_gamma   90.00
#
_symmetry.space_group_name_H-M   'P 1'
#
loop_
_entity.id
_entity.type
_entity.pdbx_description
1 polymer ?
#
loop_
_entity_poly.entity_id
_entity_poly.type
_entity_poly.pdbx_seq_one_letter_code
_entity_poly.pdbx_strand_id
1 'polypeptide(L)'
;MTELELQHLRREKWHVDGESVRTLEDARDFIDSVGMALLYPLRPMPLLPTFIGAVAGTDRKLPERKLSLGNTDAQLAEELVTRLVQSRHVFETQLNHETLLLSPSVFPYYYALASDRNPRQPLRSRVRGKASPLAEHVFGALEEHGPMSQVALRDSLGGALSDAAIVRALDELSAALKIVRVGSDSHNGNLWDTYYRWAREEVENGVRISDAEALSALISQYLEAVVAATQGEVESFLSPIVSRARVGEVVRALLAAREFVYTPSETRTLITVAHRATGESPSARSERPVNAAVPRRRNG
;
A
#
# COMPACT_ATOMS: atom_id res chain seq x y z
N MET A 1 -9.57 -26.01 7.79
CA MET A 1 -10.12 -24.70 8.20
C MET A 1 -11.52 -24.59 7.64
N THR A 2 -12.52 -24.46 8.51
CA THR A 2 -13.92 -24.27 8.08
C THR A 2 -14.12 -22.86 7.52
N GLU A 3 -15.19 -22.64 6.75
CA GLU A 3 -15.50 -21.31 6.23
C GLU A 3 -15.88 -20.34 7.37
N LEU A 4 -16.51 -20.85 8.44
CA LEU A 4 -16.83 -20.07 9.64
C LEU A 4 -15.55 -19.62 10.38
N GLU A 5 -14.58 -20.52 10.56
CA GLU A 5 -13.27 -20.20 11.16
C GLU A 5 -12.54 -19.13 10.34
N LEU A 6 -12.51 -19.27 9.01
CA LEU A 6 -11.87 -18.30 8.13
C LEU A 6 -12.51 -16.92 8.24
N GLN A 7 -13.85 -16.87 8.27
CA GLN A 7 -14.58 -15.62 8.44
C GLN A 7 -14.31 -15.00 9.81
N HIS A 8 -14.26 -15.78 10.89
CA HIS A 8 -13.90 -15.30 12.21
C HIS A 8 -12.50 -14.68 12.22
N LEU A 9 -11.49 -15.41 11.75
CA LEU A 9 -10.10 -14.95 11.69
C LEU A 9 -9.95 -13.66 10.87
N ARG A 10 -10.68 -13.53 9.77
CA ARG A 10 -10.69 -12.29 8.98
C ARG A 10 -11.35 -11.15 9.73
N ARG A 11 -12.49 -11.38 10.38
CA ARG A 11 -13.21 -10.31 11.09
C ARG A 11 -12.40 -9.75 12.25
N GLU A 12 -11.73 -10.62 12.99
CA GLU A 12 -10.75 -10.25 14.04
C GLU A 12 -9.58 -9.49 13.41
N LYS A 13 -8.91 -10.05 12.39
CA LYS A 13 -7.76 -9.42 11.72
C LYS A 13 -8.08 -8.06 11.11
N TRP A 14 -9.31 -7.86 10.65
CA TRP A 14 -9.76 -6.64 9.98
C TRP A 14 -10.44 -5.65 10.93
N HIS A 15 -10.52 -5.95 12.23
CA HIS A 15 -11.14 -5.09 13.25
C HIS A 15 -12.62 -4.79 12.90
N VAL A 16 -13.35 -5.79 12.41
CA VAL A 16 -14.79 -5.69 12.04
C VAL A 16 -15.68 -6.61 12.87
N ASP A 17 -15.18 -7.03 14.03
CA ASP A 17 -15.86 -7.80 15.07
C ASP A 17 -16.38 -6.93 16.22
N GLY A 18 -16.04 -5.63 16.24
CA GLY A 18 -16.48 -4.64 17.21
C GLY A 18 -15.34 -3.82 17.81
N GLU A 19 -14.08 -4.27 17.65
CA GLU A 19 -12.91 -3.55 18.11
C GLU A 19 -12.54 -2.41 17.15
N SER A 20 -13.19 -1.27 17.33
CA SER A 20 -13.00 -0.11 16.44
C SER A 20 -11.64 0.57 16.62
N VAL A 21 -11.01 0.95 15.51
CA VAL A 21 -9.86 1.87 15.48
C VAL A 21 -10.31 3.29 15.78
N ARG A 22 -9.83 3.89 16.89
CA ARG A 22 -10.27 5.24 17.31
C ARG A 22 -9.12 6.21 17.52
N THR A 23 -7.91 5.72 17.79
CA THR A 23 -6.73 6.56 18.03
C THR A 23 -5.71 6.45 16.89
N LEU A 24 -4.72 7.35 16.88
CA LEU A 24 -3.61 7.29 15.94
C LEU A 24 -2.74 6.04 16.16
N GLU A 25 -2.61 5.60 17.41
CA GLU A 25 -1.85 4.40 17.78
C GLU A 25 -2.59 3.14 17.28
N ASP A 26 -3.89 3.01 17.55
CA ASP A 26 -4.71 1.91 17.04
C ASP A 26 -4.63 1.82 15.51
N ALA A 27 -4.66 2.98 14.85
CA ALA A 27 -4.65 3.05 13.40
C ALA A 27 -3.30 2.62 12.81
N ARG A 28 -2.20 2.97 13.47
CA ARG A 28 -0.87 2.49 13.12
C ARG A 28 -0.77 0.99 13.33
N ASP A 29 -1.16 0.49 14.48
CA ASP A 29 -1.11 -0.93 14.83
C ASP A 29 -1.94 -1.77 13.87
N PHE A 30 -3.13 -1.28 13.50
CA PHE A 30 -3.96 -1.90 12.48
C PHE A 30 -3.25 -2.00 11.14
N ILE A 31 -2.71 -0.88 10.61
CA ILE A 31 -2.04 -0.90 9.31
C ILE A 31 -0.78 -1.74 9.33
N ASP A 32 0.02 -1.71 10.39
CA ASP A 32 1.21 -2.55 10.54
C ASP A 32 0.81 -4.05 10.62
N SER A 33 -0.32 -4.35 11.26
CA SER A 33 -0.87 -5.72 11.37
C SER A 33 -1.36 -6.28 10.03
N VAL A 34 -2.15 -5.54 9.26
CA VAL A 34 -2.68 -6.02 7.97
C VAL A 34 -1.70 -5.77 6.82
N GLY A 35 -0.79 -4.81 6.97
CA GLY A 35 0.18 -4.34 6.00
C GLY A 35 -0.38 -3.57 4.81
N MET A 36 -1.63 -3.83 4.43
CA MET A 36 -2.36 -3.12 3.38
C MET A 36 -3.87 -3.10 3.63
N ALA A 37 -4.54 -2.00 3.31
CA ALA A 37 -6.00 -1.85 3.41
C ALA A 37 -6.52 -0.82 2.41
N LEU A 38 -7.74 -0.98 1.90
CA LEU A 38 -8.40 0.11 1.18
C LEU A 38 -8.92 1.15 2.18
N LEU A 39 -8.92 2.43 1.82
CA LEU A 39 -9.56 3.45 2.65
C LEU A 39 -11.08 3.23 2.69
N TYR A 40 -11.71 3.15 1.51
CA TYR A 40 -13.14 2.88 1.33
C TYR A 40 -13.38 1.54 0.61
N PRO A 41 -14.56 0.91 0.78
CA PRO A 41 -14.91 -0.30 0.04
C PRO A 41 -15.05 -0.03 -1.47
N LEU A 42 -14.50 -0.94 -2.29
CA LEU A 42 -14.74 -1.01 -3.74
C LEU A 42 -15.96 -1.90 -4.07
N ARG A 43 -16.56 -1.69 -5.25
CA ARG A 43 -17.63 -2.53 -5.81
C ARG A 43 -17.25 -3.04 -7.20
N PRO A 44 -17.19 -4.37 -7.45
CA PRO A 44 -17.32 -5.45 -6.47
C PRO A 44 -16.20 -5.40 -5.41
N MET A 45 -16.49 -5.91 -4.22
CA MET A 45 -15.56 -5.83 -3.08
C MET A 45 -14.40 -6.81 -3.29
N PRO A 46 -13.15 -6.32 -3.43
CA PRO A 46 -12.00 -7.20 -3.41
C PRO A 46 -11.86 -7.83 -2.03
N LEU A 47 -11.24 -9.01 -1.97
CA LEU A 47 -10.91 -9.63 -0.70
C LEU A 47 -9.75 -8.87 -0.06
N LEU A 48 -10.05 -7.79 0.66
CA LEU A 48 -9.07 -6.94 1.36
C LEU A 48 -9.75 -6.23 2.54
N PRO A 49 -9.05 -5.99 3.66
CA PRO A 49 -9.56 -5.11 4.71
C PRO A 49 -9.84 -3.69 4.19
N THR A 50 -10.75 -3.01 4.87
CA THR A 50 -10.99 -1.58 4.67
C THR A 50 -10.71 -0.82 5.97
N PHE A 51 -10.03 0.31 5.88
CA PHE A 51 -9.70 1.14 7.03
C PHE A 51 -10.96 1.78 7.63
N ILE A 52 -11.91 2.22 6.80
CA ILE A 52 -13.21 2.69 7.31
C ILE A 52 -13.98 1.56 8.03
N GLY A 53 -13.84 0.31 7.61
CA GLY A 53 -14.43 -0.83 8.30
C GLY A 53 -13.83 -1.03 9.68
N ALA A 54 -12.51 -0.94 9.79
CA ALA A 54 -11.79 -1.00 11.07
C ALA A 54 -12.16 0.16 12.00
N VAL A 55 -12.29 1.39 11.47
CA VAL A 55 -12.73 2.57 12.23
C VAL A 55 -14.18 2.42 12.72
N ALA A 56 -15.06 1.88 11.88
CA ALA A 56 -16.45 1.62 12.23
C ALA A 56 -16.63 0.38 13.13
N GLY A 57 -15.63 -0.49 13.24
CA GLY A 57 -15.76 -1.80 13.91
C GLY A 57 -16.68 -2.78 13.18
N THR A 58 -16.96 -2.56 11.89
CA THR A 58 -17.90 -3.37 11.11
C THR A 58 -17.65 -3.30 9.61
N ASP A 59 -17.96 -4.37 8.89
CA ASP A 59 -17.97 -4.43 7.42
C ASP A 59 -19.35 -4.14 6.81
N ARG A 60 -20.35 -3.85 7.66
CA ARG A 60 -21.75 -3.69 7.26
C ARG A 60 -22.08 -2.23 6.92
N LYS A 61 -22.76 -2.04 5.78
CA LYS A 61 -23.30 -0.73 5.34
C LYS A 61 -22.24 0.40 5.30
N LEU A 62 -20.99 0.04 5.03
CA LEU A 62 -19.93 1.02 4.86
C LEU A 62 -20.23 1.94 3.67
N PRO A 63 -20.03 3.26 3.82
CA PRO A 63 -20.23 4.20 2.73
C PRO A 63 -19.11 4.02 1.68
N GLU A 64 -19.48 4.20 0.42
CA GLU A 64 -18.50 4.45 -0.63
C GLU A 64 -17.96 5.88 -0.50
N ARG A 65 -16.76 6.15 -1.03
CA ARG A 65 -16.12 7.47 -0.96
C ARG A 65 -17.02 8.63 -1.40
N LYS A 66 -17.85 8.43 -2.42
CA LYS A 66 -18.77 9.47 -2.94
C LYS A 66 -19.96 9.76 -2.00
N LEU A 67 -20.26 8.85 -1.08
CA LEU A 67 -21.39 8.91 -0.15
C LEU A 67 -20.92 9.08 1.30
N SER A 68 -19.63 9.36 1.53
CA SER A 68 -19.05 9.48 2.87
C SER A 68 -19.27 10.85 3.51
N LEU A 69 -19.79 11.84 2.76
CA LEU A 69 -20.02 13.18 3.26
C LEU A 69 -20.99 13.16 4.45
N GLY A 70 -20.54 13.69 5.59
CA GLY A 70 -21.30 13.73 6.84
C GLY A 70 -21.28 12.42 7.65
N ASN A 71 -20.56 11.38 7.21
CA ASN A 71 -20.35 10.18 8.01
C ASN A 71 -19.18 10.41 9.00
N THR A 72 -19.46 10.27 10.29
CA THR A 72 -18.48 10.53 11.37
C THR A 72 -17.29 9.57 11.31
N ASP A 73 -17.49 8.29 11.04
CA ASP A 73 -16.40 7.31 10.93
C ASP A 73 -15.52 7.60 9.71
N ALA A 74 -16.12 8.05 8.60
CA ALA A 74 -15.37 8.46 7.42
C ALA A 74 -14.53 9.72 7.68
N GLN A 75 -15.06 10.69 8.43
CA GLN A 75 -14.30 11.88 8.82
C GLN A 75 -13.11 11.53 9.73
N LEU A 76 -13.35 10.66 10.73
CA LEU A 76 -12.29 10.16 11.60
C LEU A 76 -11.23 9.37 10.80
N ALA A 77 -11.66 8.50 9.88
CA ALA A 77 -10.76 7.73 9.04
C ALA A 77 -9.84 8.65 8.20
N GLU A 78 -10.39 9.66 7.54
CA GLU A 78 -9.64 10.64 6.75
C GLU A 78 -8.67 11.47 7.63
N GLU A 79 -9.09 11.87 8.84
CA GLU A 79 -8.22 12.55 9.80
C GLU A 79 -7.04 11.68 10.22
N LEU A 80 -7.31 10.43 10.63
CA LEU A 80 -6.29 9.49 11.07
C LEU A 80 -5.30 9.19 9.93
N VAL A 81 -5.79 8.89 8.72
CA VAL A 81 -4.91 8.66 7.56
C VAL A 81 -4.06 9.88 7.26
N THR A 82 -4.62 11.09 7.30
CA THR A 82 -3.85 12.32 7.08
C THR A 82 -2.68 12.45 8.07
N ARG A 83 -2.92 12.14 9.35
CA ARG A 83 -1.88 12.18 10.39
C ARG A 83 -0.87 11.05 10.25
N LEU A 84 -1.30 9.84 9.86
CA LEU A 84 -0.41 8.71 9.61
C LEU A 84 0.49 8.96 8.40
N VAL A 85 -0.05 9.56 7.34
CA VAL A 85 0.73 9.99 6.18
C VAL A 85 1.74 11.03 6.63
N GLN A 86 1.34 12.13 7.28
CA GLN A 86 2.27 13.16 7.76
C GLN A 86 3.44 12.61 8.61
N SER A 87 3.18 11.56 9.39
CA SER A 87 4.19 10.87 10.23
C SER A 87 4.88 9.68 9.55
N ARG A 88 4.59 9.43 8.27
CA ARG A 88 5.11 8.32 7.44
C ARG A 88 4.84 6.92 8.01
N HIS A 89 3.77 6.78 8.78
CA HIS A 89 3.27 5.48 9.23
C HIS A 89 2.36 4.82 8.20
N VAL A 90 1.91 5.57 7.19
CA VAL A 90 1.12 5.04 6.07
C VAL A 90 1.57 5.68 4.76
N PHE A 91 1.61 4.85 3.72
CA PHE A 91 1.85 5.26 2.35
C PHE A 91 0.56 5.08 1.55
N GLU A 92 0.04 6.17 0.98
CA GLU A 92 -1.10 6.11 0.07
C GLU A 92 -0.62 5.65 -1.31
N THR A 93 -1.44 4.89 -2.03
CA THR A 93 -1.32 4.60 -3.46
C THR A 93 -2.74 4.39 -4.03
N GLN A 94 -2.86 3.97 -5.28
CA GLN A 94 -4.14 3.70 -5.91
C GLN A 94 -4.29 2.23 -6.30
N LEU A 95 -5.47 1.68 -6.03
CA LEU A 95 -5.94 0.40 -6.55
C LEU A 95 -7.33 0.60 -7.15
N ASN A 96 -7.46 0.47 -8.47
CA ASN A 96 -8.73 0.66 -9.18
C ASN A 96 -9.46 1.97 -8.82
N HIS A 97 -8.73 3.09 -8.75
CA HIS A 97 -9.21 4.43 -8.39
C HIS A 97 -9.65 4.63 -6.92
N GLU A 98 -9.39 3.67 -6.05
CA GLU A 98 -9.56 3.83 -4.60
C GLU A 98 -8.19 3.92 -3.91
N THR A 99 -8.14 4.63 -2.78
CA THR A 99 -6.91 4.80 -2.00
C THR A 99 -6.56 3.47 -1.34
N LEU A 100 -5.40 2.92 -1.70
CA LEU A 100 -4.78 1.79 -1.03
C LEU A 100 -3.76 2.34 -0.02
N LEU A 101 -3.92 1.96 1.24
CA LEU A 101 -3.01 2.28 2.32
C LEU A 101 -2.01 1.14 2.47
N LEU A 102 -0.73 1.46 2.55
CA LEU A 102 0.36 0.51 2.74
C LEU A 102 1.13 0.88 4.00
N SER A 103 1.49 -0.13 4.80
CA SER A 103 2.43 0.04 5.89
C SER A 103 3.86 0.33 5.37
N PRO A 104 4.73 0.92 6.19
CA PRO A 104 6.10 1.23 5.79
C PRO A 104 6.92 -0.01 5.40
N SER A 105 6.64 -1.17 6.00
CA SER A 105 7.31 -2.44 5.69
C SER A 105 6.88 -3.02 4.34
N VAL A 106 5.69 -2.68 3.86
CA VAL A 106 5.11 -3.22 2.62
C VAL A 106 5.36 -2.31 1.42
N PHE A 107 5.38 -0.99 1.65
CA PHE A 107 5.53 0.00 0.59
C PHE A 107 6.72 -0.23 -0.34
N PRO A 108 7.95 -0.55 0.14
CA PRO A 108 9.09 -0.79 -0.76
C PRO A 108 8.85 -1.90 -1.79
N TYR A 109 8.16 -2.98 -1.41
CA TYR A 109 7.82 -4.07 -2.34
C TYR A 109 6.77 -3.64 -3.36
N TYR A 110 5.79 -2.82 -2.95
CA TYR A 110 4.82 -2.24 -3.89
C TYR A 110 5.51 -1.29 -4.88
N TYR A 111 6.35 -0.40 -4.37
CA TYR A 111 7.13 0.55 -5.17
C TYR A 111 8.06 -0.17 -6.16
N ALA A 112 8.64 -1.31 -5.77
CA ALA A 112 9.47 -2.12 -6.63
C ALA A 112 8.75 -2.64 -7.89
N LEU A 113 7.41 -2.78 -7.86
CA LEU A 113 6.61 -3.19 -9.01
C LEU A 113 6.02 -2.02 -9.79
N ALA A 114 6.34 -0.78 -9.42
CA ALA A 114 5.92 0.40 -10.16
C ALA A 114 6.47 0.38 -11.59
N SER A 115 5.64 0.80 -12.56
CA SER A 115 6.00 0.77 -13.98
C SER A 115 7.19 1.70 -14.34
N ASP A 116 7.43 2.76 -13.55
CA ASP A 116 8.57 3.65 -13.69
C ASP A 116 9.30 3.83 -12.34
N ARG A 117 10.36 3.05 -12.17
CA ARG A 117 11.16 2.96 -10.93
C ARG A 117 12.22 4.04 -10.82
N ASN A 118 12.31 4.99 -11.75
CA ASN A 118 13.25 6.09 -11.60
C ASN A 118 12.57 7.24 -10.85
N PRO A 119 12.84 7.43 -9.55
CA PRO A 119 12.11 8.38 -8.73
C PRO A 119 12.29 9.85 -9.15
N ARG A 120 13.44 10.18 -9.74
CA ARG A 120 13.83 11.56 -10.07
C ARG A 120 13.54 11.92 -11.52
N GLN A 121 13.12 10.96 -12.33
CA GLN A 121 12.78 11.24 -13.71
C GLN A 121 11.27 11.47 -13.83
N PRO A 122 10.86 12.45 -14.65
CA PRO A 122 9.46 12.57 -15.06
C PRO A 122 8.97 11.26 -15.64
N LEU A 123 7.66 11.05 -15.51
CA LEU A 123 6.99 9.81 -15.91
C LEU A 123 7.36 9.40 -17.34
N ARG A 124 8.14 8.32 -17.50
CA ARG A 124 8.56 7.86 -18.83
C ARG A 124 7.48 7.01 -19.49
N SER A 125 7.08 7.44 -20.69
CA SER A 125 6.15 6.71 -21.55
C SER A 125 6.67 5.32 -21.88
N ARG A 126 6.06 4.29 -21.31
CA ARG A 126 6.19 2.92 -21.80
C ARG A 126 4.80 2.31 -21.98
N VAL A 127 4.36 2.37 -23.24
CA VAL A 127 3.42 1.43 -23.88
C VAL A 127 1.92 1.78 -23.90
N ARG A 128 1.34 2.67 -23.09
CA ARG A 128 -0.10 3.04 -23.22
C ARG A 128 -0.50 4.47 -22.83
N GLY A 129 0.23 5.45 -23.35
CA GLY A 129 -0.06 6.86 -23.12
C GLY A 129 1.23 7.60 -22.82
N LYS A 130 1.41 8.77 -23.44
CA LYS A 130 2.46 9.69 -23.01
C LYS A 130 2.04 10.23 -21.66
N ALA A 131 3.01 10.46 -20.76
CA ALA A 131 2.73 11.30 -19.61
C ALA A 131 2.12 12.60 -20.13
N SER A 132 1.05 13.10 -19.53
CA SER A 132 0.49 14.36 -19.99
C SER A 132 1.56 15.46 -19.84
N PRO A 133 1.72 16.38 -20.81
CA PRO A 133 2.66 17.49 -20.67
C PRO A 133 2.41 18.29 -19.37
N LEU A 134 1.15 18.34 -18.92
CA LEU A 134 0.81 18.94 -17.64
C LEU A 134 1.37 18.17 -16.44
N ALA A 135 1.31 16.83 -16.44
CA ALA A 135 1.93 16.01 -15.39
C ALA A 135 3.44 16.22 -15.32
N GLU A 136 4.14 16.35 -16.46
CA GLU A 136 5.57 16.68 -16.47
C GLU A 136 5.86 18.05 -15.84
N HIS A 137 5.08 19.08 -16.18
CA HIS A 137 5.22 20.41 -15.59
C HIS A 137 4.87 20.44 -14.10
N VAL A 138 3.81 19.75 -13.67
CA VAL A 138 3.44 19.61 -12.25
C VAL A 138 4.56 18.93 -11.48
N PHE A 139 5.12 17.83 -12.01
CA PHE A 139 6.25 17.15 -11.38
C PHE A 139 7.48 18.06 -11.26
N GLY A 140 7.80 18.81 -12.32
CA GLY A 140 8.90 19.79 -12.31
C GLY A 140 8.70 20.90 -11.27
N ALA A 141 7.48 21.44 -11.16
CA ALA A 141 7.16 22.47 -10.17
C ALA A 141 7.35 21.96 -8.73
N LEU A 142 6.91 20.73 -8.44
CA LEU A 142 7.12 20.08 -7.14
C LEU A 142 8.60 19.79 -6.85
N GLU A 143 9.37 19.39 -7.88
CA GLU A 143 10.82 19.20 -7.72
C GLU A 143 11.55 20.51 -7.43
N GLU A 144 11.14 21.62 -8.03
CA GLU A 144 11.77 22.91 -7.83
C GLU A 144 11.36 23.57 -6.49
N HIS A 145 10.07 23.57 -6.18
CA HIS A 145 9.51 24.36 -5.07
C HIS A 145 9.22 23.54 -3.81
N GLY A 146 9.26 22.20 -3.89
CA GLY A 146 8.89 21.31 -2.79
C GLY A 146 7.37 21.14 -2.67
N PRO A 147 6.84 20.90 -1.46
CA PRO A 147 5.41 20.66 -1.26
C PRO A 147 4.53 21.82 -1.73
N MET A 148 3.54 21.54 -2.58
CA MET A 148 2.60 22.55 -3.09
C MET A 148 1.15 22.08 -3.01
N SER A 149 0.23 23.03 -2.80
CA SER A 149 -1.21 22.80 -2.92
C SER A 149 -1.66 22.81 -4.38
N GLN A 150 -2.88 22.33 -4.65
CA GLN A 150 -3.48 22.44 -5.98
C GLN A 150 -3.57 23.90 -6.46
N VAL A 151 -3.92 24.82 -5.56
CA VAL A 151 -4.02 26.26 -5.87
C VAL A 151 -2.64 26.82 -6.23
N ALA A 152 -1.62 26.52 -5.42
CA ALA A 152 -0.25 26.98 -5.66
C ALA A 152 0.32 26.42 -6.96
N LEU A 153 0.02 25.16 -7.29
CA LEU A 153 0.40 24.54 -8.57
C LEU A 153 -0.25 25.28 -9.75
N ARG A 154 -1.55 25.54 -9.69
CA ARG A 154 -2.26 26.27 -10.75
C ARG A 154 -1.65 27.65 -10.99
N ASP A 155 -1.38 28.39 -9.92
CA ASP A 155 -0.84 29.75 -10.01
C ASP A 155 0.60 29.74 -10.55
N SER A 156 1.44 28.79 -10.10
CA SER A 156 2.81 28.63 -10.59
C SER A 156 2.91 28.23 -12.08
N LEU A 157 1.92 27.48 -12.58
CA LEU A 157 1.88 26.97 -13.96
C LEU A 157 1.12 27.89 -14.94
N GLY A 158 0.83 29.12 -14.53
CA GLY A 158 0.30 30.17 -15.41
C GLY A 158 -1.20 30.47 -15.26
N GLY A 159 -1.86 30.00 -14.19
CA GLY A 159 -3.18 30.45 -13.73
C GLY A 159 -4.40 30.15 -14.62
N ALA A 160 -4.21 29.94 -15.92
CA ALA A 160 -5.26 29.65 -16.90
C ALA A 160 -5.69 28.17 -16.93
N LEU A 161 -5.05 27.31 -16.13
CA LEU A 161 -5.36 25.89 -16.04
C LEU A 161 -6.61 25.68 -15.20
N SER A 162 -7.51 24.81 -15.65
CA SER A 162 -8.68 24.43 -14.86
C SER A 162 -8.29 23.54 -13.69
N ASP A 163 -9.02 23.65 -12.58
CA ASP A 163 -8.83 22.82 -11.39
C ASP A 163 -8.89 21.32 -11.74
N ALA A 164 -9.82 20.94 -12.62
CA ALA A 164 -9.96 19.56 -13.10
C ALA A 164 -8.77 19.08 -13.95
N ALA A 165 -8.00 19.97 -14.58
CA ALA A 165 -6.78 19.59 -15.30
C ALA A 165 -5.63 19.29 -14.32
N ILE A 166 -5.48 20.11 -13.27
CA ILE A 166 -4.46 19.88 -12.23
C ILE A 166 -4.76 18.59 -11.46
N VAL A 167 -6.01 18.35 -11.05
CA VAL A 167 -6.39 17.10 -10.36
C VAL A 167 -6.04 15.87 -11.21
N ARG A 168 -6.35 15.89 -12.51
CA ARG A 168 -6.00 14.79 -13.42
C ARG A 168 -4.49 14.56 -13.53
N ALA A 169 -3.69 15.63 -13.56
CA ALA A 169 -2.23 15.52 -13.58
C ALA A 169 -1.67 14.96 -12.25
N LEU A 170 -2.24 15.37 -11.12
CA LEU A 170 -1.89 14.82 -9.80
C LEU A 170 -2.27 13.34 -9.70
N ASP A 171 -3.46 12.95 -10.15
CA ASP A 171 -3.92 11.55 -10.18
C ASP A 171 -3.00 10.68 -11.05
N GLU A 172 -2.58 11.19 -12.22
CA GLU A 172 -1.66 10.51 -13.13
C GLU A 172 -0.29 10.28 -12.46
N LEU A 173 0.28 11.29 -11.81
CA LEU A 173 1.55 11.18 -11.10
C LEU A 173 1.47 10.30 -9.85
N SER A 174 0.36 10.38 -9.10
CA SER A 174 0.11 9.56 -7.91
C SER A 174 -0.04 8.08 -8.28
N ALA A 175 -0.80 7.76 -9.33
CA ALA A 175 -0.93 6.40 -9.85
C ALA A 175 0.41 5.81 -10.32
N ALA A 176 1.33 6.68 -10.76
CA ALA A 176 2.68 6.28 -11.14
C ALA A 176 3.71 6.30 -9.99
N LEU A 177 3.27 6.52 -8.74
CA LEU A 177 4.12 6.65 -7.55
C LEU A 177 5.23 7.70 -7.70
N LYS A 178 4.96 8.81 -8.40
CA LYS A 178 5.88 9.94 -8.53
C LYS A 178 5.69 10.97 -7.42
N ILE A 179 4.44 11.19 -7.02
CA ILE A 179 4.08 12.15 -5.99
C ILE A 179 3.14 11.53 -4.96
N VAL A 180 3.15 12.09 -3.77
CA VAL A 180 2.31 11.68 -2.64
C VAL A 180 1.71 12.91 -1.98
N ARG A 181 0.56 12.74 -1.35
CA ARG A 181 0.04 13.72 -0.42
C ARG A 181 0.93 13.70 0.82
N VAL A 182 1.43 14.86 1.24
CA VAL A 182 2.30 14.99 2.44
C VAL A 182 1.60 15.68 3.60
N GLY A 183 0.38 16.17 3.36
CA GLY A 183 -0.46 16.80 4.35
C GLY A 183 -1.65 17.49 3.72
N SER A 184 -2.34 18.28 4.53
CA SER A 184 -3.44 19.13 4.09
C SER A 184 -3.40 20.44 4.86
N ASP A 185 -3.69 21.53 4.17
CA ASP A 185 -3.98 22.83 4.76
C ASP A 185 -5.50 23.07 4.71
N SER A 186 -6.05 23.65 5.77
CA SER A 186 -7.50 23.92 5.87
C SER A 186 -7.99 24.93 4.82
N HIS A 187 -7.10 25.80 4.32
CA HIS A 187 -7.45 26.81 3.32
C HIS A 187 -7.15 26.35 1.90
N ASN A 188 -6.02 25.67 1.69
CA ASN A 188 -5.52 25.34 0.35
C ASN A 188 -5.68 23.86 -0.04
N GLY A 189 -6.22 23.02 0.85
CA GLY A 189 -6.43 21.59 0.61
C GLY A 189 -5.15 20.77 0.70
N ASN A 190 -5.11 19.65 -0.02
CA ASN A 190 -3.99 18.70 0.04
C ASN A 190 -2.67 19.32 -0.46
N LEU A 191 -1.60 19.08 0.29
CA LEU A 191 -0.23 19.38 -0.10
C LEU A 191 0.38 18.14 -0.74
N TRP A 192 1.02 18.31 -1.89
CA TRP A 192 1.65 17.26 -2.67
C TRP A 192 3.14 17.50 -2.75
N ASP A 193 3.94 16.44 -2.68
CA ASP A 193 5.38 16.47 -2.90
C ASP A 193 5.79 15.20 -3.65
N THR A 194 7.02 15.17 -4.16
CA THR A 194 7.61 13.97 -4.73
C THR A 194 7.83 12.89 -3.68
N TYR A 195 7.55 11.63 -4.02
CA TYR A 195 7.84 10.50 -3.12
C TYR A 195 9.31 10.45 -2.73
N TYR A 196 10.20 10.76 -3.67
CA TYR A 196 11.64 10.69 -3.44
C TYR A 196 12.13 11.65 -2.36
N ARG A 197 11.60 12.87 -2.33
CA ARG A 197 11.93 13.87 -1.30
C ARG A 197 11.30 13.50 0.02
N TRP A 198 10.04 13.07 -0.01
CA TRP A 198 9.27 12.85 1.19
C TRP A 198 9.63 11.55 1.94
N ALA A 199 9.86 10.43 1.23
CA ALA A 199 10.18 9.11 1.78
C ALA A 199 11.38 8.48 1.07
N ARG A 200 12.53 9.16 1.19
CA ARG A 200 13.75 8.80 0.46
C ARG A 200 14.22 7.38 0.73
N GLU A 201 14.22 6.95 1.99
CA GLU A 201 14.74 5.66 2.40
C GLU A 201 13.91 4.51 1.81
N GLU A 202 12.59 4.60 1.94
CA GLU A 202 11.65 3.59 1.47
C GLU A 202 11.65 3.48 -0.06
N VAL A 203 11.78 4.61 -0.74
CA VAL A 203 11.95 4.65 -2.20
C VAL A 203 13.28 4.05 -2.62
N GLU A 204 14.39 4.40 -1.97
CA GLU A 204 15.71 3.83 -2.28
C GLU A 204 15.75 2.32 -2.03
N ASN A 205 15.06 1.83 -1.00
CA ASN A 205 14.88 0.41 -0.75
C ASN A 205 14.06 -0.25 -1.88
N GLY A 206 12.92 0.33 -2.28
CA GLY A 206 12.09 -0.19 -3.37
C GLY A 206 12.80 -0.25 -4.73
N VAL A 207 13.71 0.69 -5.00
CA VAL A 207 14.53 0.67 -6.23
C VAL A 207 15.52 -0.51 -6.26
N ARG A 208 16.00 -0.96 -5.09
CA ARG A 208 17.01 -2.03 -4.98
C ARG A 208 16.42 -3.44 -4.99
N ILE A 209 15.16 -3.59 -4.61
CA ILE A 209 14.46 -4.88 -4.55
C ILE A 209 14.23 -5.43 -5.96
N SER A 210 14.39 -6.74 -6.18
CA SER A 210 14.07 -7.33 -7.48
C SER A 210 12.56 -7.54 -7.68
N ASP A 211 12.06 -7.54 -8.91
CA ASP A 211 10.62 -7.79 -9.18
C ASP A 211 10.14 -9.13 -8.62
N ALA A 212 11.01 -10.15 -8.64
CA ALA A 212 10.68 -11.48 -8.12
C ALA A 212 10.54 -11.48 -6.59
N GLU A 213 11.45 -10.78 -5.91
CA GLU A 213 11.41 -10.61 -4.45
C GLU A 213 10.20 -9.77 -4.02
N ALA A 214 9.98 -8.64 -4.69
CA ALA A 214 8.83 -7.77 -4.47
C ALA A 214 7.51 -8.51 -4.63
N LEU A 215 7.35 -9.26 -5.73
CA LEU A 215 6.13 -10.01 -5.97
C LEU A 215 5.92 -11.13 -4.94
N SER A 216 6.98 -11.83 -4.55
CA SER A 216 6.90 -12.86 -3.50
C SER A 216 6.46 -12.26 -2.17
N ALA A 217 7.08 -11.15 -1.76
CA ALA A 217 6.75 -10.45 -0.52
C ALA A 217 5.31 -9.92 -0.51
N LEU A 218 4.85 -9.31 -1.60
CA LEU A 218 3.47 -8.81 -1.69
C LEU A 218 2.43 -9.93 -1.66
N ILE A 219 2.69 -11.07 -2.30
CA ILE A 219 1.77 -12.23 -2.22
C ILE A 219 1.69 -12.73 -0.78
N SER A 220 2.84 -12.88 -0.11
CA SER A 220 2.87 -13.27 1.30
C SER A 220 2.11 -12.29 2.18
N GLN A 221 2.36 -10.98 2.02
CA GLN A 221 1.65 -9.95 2.78
C GLN A 221 0.14 -9.98 2.53
N TYR A 222 -0.28 -10.14 1.27
CA TYR A 222 -1.69 -10.25 0.94
C TYR A 222 -2.34 -11.44 1.64
N LEU A 223 -1.70 -12.62 1.60
CA LEU A 223 -2.19 -13.82 2.29
C LEU A 223 -2.23 -13.65 3.82
N GLU A 224 -1.26 -12.96 4.42
CA GLU A 224 -1.29 -12.61 5.85
C GLU A 224 -2.46 -11.68 6.20
N ALA A 225 -2.74 -10.71 5.33
CA ALA A 225 -3.84 -9.75 5.49
C ALA A 225 -5.20 -10.45 5.40
N VAL A 226 -5.38 -11.34 4.42
CA VAL A 226 -6.67 -12.01 4.15
C VAL A 226 -6.80 -13.39 4.79
N VAL A 227 -5.81 -13.78 5.58
CA VAL A 227 -5.66 -15.08 6.28
C VAL A 227 -5.40 -16.26 5.33
N ALA A 228 -6.21 -16.39 4.29
CA ALA A 228 -6.13 -17.42 3.27
C ALA A 228 -6.88 -16.95 2.01
N ALA A 229 -6.45 -17.38 0.83
CA ALA A 229 -7.14 -17.08 -0.42
C ALA A 229 -6.98 -18.21 -1.44
N THR A 230 -7.91 -18.32 -2.37
CA THR A 230 -7.75 -19.15 -3.57
C THR A 230 -6.71 -18.51 -4.50
N GLN A 231 -6.11 -19.31 -5.39
CA GLN A 231 -5.19 -18.79 -6.39
C GLN A 231 -5.84 -17.70 -7.28
N GLY A 232 -7.11 -17.89 -7.65
CA GLY A 232 -7.86 -16.91 -8.44
C GLY A 232 -8.06 -15.58 -7.73
N GLU A 233 -8.28 -15.59 -6.41
CA GLU A 233 -8.36 -14.37 -5.59
C GLU A 233 -7.01 -13.64 -5.53
N VAL A 234 -5.89 -14.37 -5.33
CA VAL A 234 -4.53 -13.79 -5.34
C VAL A 234 -4.22 -13.15 -6.71
N GLU A 235 -4.46 -13.89 -7.80
CA GLU A 235 -4.24 -13.40 -9.16
C GLU A 235 -5.13 -12.20 -9.50
N SER A 236 -6.39 -12.21 -9.05
CA SER A 236 -7.30 -11.10 -9.30
C SER A 236 -6.86 -9.83 -8.57
N PHE A 237 -6.45 -9.94 -7.30
CA PHE A 237 -6.00 -8.80 -6.51
C PHE A 237 -4.75 -8.14 -7.11
N LEU A 238 -3.74 -8.93 -7.51
CA LEU A 238 -2.47 -8.40 -8.03
C LEU A 238 -2.50 -8.04 -9.53
N SER A 239 -3.55 -8.41 -10.26
CA SER A 239 -3.65 -8.16 -11.70
C SER A 239 -3.52 -6.70 -12.17
N PRO A 240 -3.87 -5.66 -11.37
CA PRO A 240 -3.61 -4.28 -11.74
C PRO A 240 -2.12 -3.92 -11.75
N ILE A 241 -1.28 -4.68 -11.06
CA ILE A 241 0.15 -4.40 -10.87
C ILE A 241 1.00 -5.30 -11.76
N VAL A 242 0.67 -6.60 -11.80
CA VAL A 242 1.44 -7.63 -12.50
C VAL A 242 0.50 -8.58 -13.25
N SER A 243 0.94 -9.10 -14.40
CA SER A 243 0.15 -10.08 -15.16
C SER A 243 -0.21 -11.31 -14.31
N ARG A 244 -1.44 -11.83 -14.46
CA ARG A 244 -1.92 -13.01 -13.73
C ARG A 244 -1.04 -14.24 -13.93
N ALA A 245 -0.52 -14.44 -15.14
CA ALA A 245 0.39 -15.56 -15.44
C ALA A 245 1.65 -15.51 -14.55
N ARG A 246 2.24 -14.32 -14.41
CA ARG A 246 3.42 -14.11 -13.58
C ARG A 246 3.12 -14.29 -12.09
N VAL A 247 1.95 -13.83 -11.62
CA VAL A 247 1.49 -14.09 -10.24
C VAL A 247 1.37 -15.60 -10.00
N GLY A 248 0.71 -16.33 -10.91
CA GLY A 248 0.55 -17.78 -10.82
C GLY A 248 1.89 -18.54 -10.84
N GLU A 249 2.87 -18.08 -11.61
CA GLU A 249 4.24 -18.64 -11.57
C GLU A 249 4.89 -18.51 -10.20
N VAL A 250 4.84 -17.33 -9.60
CA VAL A 250 5.44 -17.09 -8.27
C VAL A 250 4.70 -17.87 -7.18
N VAL A 251 3.36 -17.93 -7.22
CA VAL A 251 2.57 -18.76 -6.30
C VAL A 251 2.99 -20.23 -6.38
N ARG A 252 3.15 -20.79 -7.59
CA ARG A 252 3.63 -22.17 -7.78
C ARG A 252 5.05 -22.38 -7.25
N ALA A 253 5.95 -21.41 -7.46
CA ALA A 253 7.30 -21.47 -6.94
C ALA A 253 7.33 -21.47 -5.40
N LEU A 254 6.50 -20.64 -4.75
CA LEU A 254 6.41 -20.54 -3.29
C LEU A 254 5.76 -21.80 -2.66
N LEU A 255 4.79 -22.41 -3.33
CA LEU A 255 4.24 -23.71 -2.95
C LEU A 255 5.29 -24.83 -3.07
N ALA A 256 6.06 -24.85 -4.17
CA ALA A 256 7.14 -25.82 -4.35
C ALA A 256 8.25 -25.67 -3.29
N ALA A 257 8.54 -24.43 -2.89
CA ALA A 257 9.48 -24.09 -1.83
C ALA A 257 8.93 -24.33 -0.41
N ARG A 258 7.65 -24.69 -0.26
CA ARG A 258 6.94 -24.84 1.04
C ARG A 258 6.86 -23.56 1.86
N GLU A 259 6.99 -22.41 1.23
CA GLU A 259 6.70 -21.12 1.85
C GLU A 259 5.18 -20.92 1.97
N PHE A 260 4.42 -21.49 1.02
CA PHE A 260 2.97 -21.60 1.05
C PHE A 260 2.52 -23.06 1.13
N VAL A 261 1.32 -23.26 1.64
CA VAL A 261 0.67 -24.57 1.67
C VAL A 261 -0.78 -24.47 1.21
N TYR A 262 -1.28 -25.57 0.66
CA TYR A 262 -2.72 -25.71 0.43
C TYR A 262 -3.41 -26.09 1.73
N THR A 263 -4.43 -25.32 2.10
CA THR A 263 -5.30 -25.61 3.23
C THR A 263 -6.69 -25.99 2.70
N PRO A 264 -7.16 -27.22 2.98
CA PRO A 264 -8.51 -27.60 2.59
C PRO A 264 -9.53 -26.78 3.37
N SER A 265 -10.48 -26.21 2.63
CA SER A 265 -11.75 -25.67 3.11
C SER A 265 -12.89 -26.54 2.55
N GLU A 266 -14.05 -26.49 3.18
CA GLU A 266 -15.22 -27.32 2.86
C GLU A 266 -15.63 -27.23 1.38
N THR A 267 -15.43 -26.07 0.74
CA THR A 267 -15.91 -25.79 -0.62
C THR A 267 -14.79 -25.48 -1.62
N ARG A 268 -13.56 -25.24 -1.15
CA ARG A 268 -12.47 -24.73 -1.98
C ARG A 268 -11.10 -25.06 -1.40
N THR A 269 -10.09 -25.08 -2.28
CA THR A 269 -8.69 -25.18 -1.86
C THR A 269 -8.13 -23.77 -1.66
N LEU A 270 -7.70 -23.48 -0.44
CA LEU A 270 -7.12 -22.19 -0.07
C LEU A 270 -5.60 -22.30 -0.02
N ILE A 271 -4.93 -21.16 -0.17
CA ILE A 271 -3.50 -20.98 0.00
C ILE A 271 -3.30 -20.17 1.27
N THR A 272 -2.37 -20.61 2.13
CA THR A 272 -1.93 -19.92 3.34
C THR A 272 -0.41 -19.86 3.38
N VAL A 273 0.13 -18.92 4.16
CA VAL A 273 1.56 -18.90 4.46
C VAL A 273 1.88 -20.04 5.44
N ALA A 274 2.97 -20.78 5.20
CA ALA A 274 3.23 -22.06 5.87
C ALA A 274 3.31 -21.95 7.40
N HIS A 275 3.97 -20.92 7.94
CA HIS A 275 4.11 -20.73 9.39
C HIS A 275 2.76 -20.48 10.08
N ARG A 276 1.81 -19.82 9.39
CA ARG A 276 0.44 -19.65 9.87
C ARG A 276 -0.33 -20.97 9.90
N ALA A 277 -0.09 -21.86 8.95
CA ALA A 277 -0.74 -23.17 8.91
C ALA A 277 -0.27 -24.11 10.05
N THR A 278 0.96 -23.92 10.56
CA THR A 278 1.51 -24.68 11.69
C THR A 278 1.22 -24.04 13.05
N GLY A 279 0.67 -22.82 13.09
CA GLY A 279 0.48 -22.05 14.33
C GLY A 279 1.79 -21.53 14.93
N GLU A 280 2.90 -21.58 14.18
CA GLU A 280 4.18 -21.03 14.59
C GLU A 280 4.27 -19.56 14.16
N SER A 281 4.30 -18.64 15.13
CA SER A 281 4.72 -17.26 14.87
C SER A 281 6.11 -17.26 14.22
N PRO A 282 6.40 -16.34 13.28
CA PRO A 282 7.69 -16.30 12.64
C PRO A 282 8.77 -16.08 13.71
N SER A 283 9.54 -17.14 13.98
CA SER A 283 10.73 -17.08 14.81
C SER A 283 11.63 -15.98 14.26
N ALA A 284 11.95 -15.01 15.11
CA ALA A 284 12.93 -13.97 14.83
C ALA A 284 14.16 -14.63 14.19
N ARG A 285 14.39 -14.34 12.90
CA ARG A 285 15.56 -14.85 12.18
C ARG A 285 16.78 -14.51 13.02
N SER A 286 17.43 -15.56 13.51
CA SER A 286 18.67 -15.54 14.26
C SER A 286 19.63 -14.51 13.66
N GLU A 287 19.83 -13.42 14.39
CA GLU A 287 21.02 -12.59 14.22
C GLU A 287 22.22 -13.53 14.38
N ARG A 288 22.90 -13.80 13.26
CA ARG A 288 24.23 -14.39 13.33
C ARG A 288 25.11 -13.40 14.09
N PRO A 289 25.82 -13.81 15.15
CA PRO A 289 26.73 -12.90 15.83
C PRO A 289 27.81 -12.48 14.84
N VAL A 290 27.92 -11.18 14.61
CA VAL A 290 29.05 -10.56 13.93
C VAL A 290 30.28 -10.90 14.77
N ASN A 291 31.12 -11.79 14.23
CA ASN A 291 32.42 -12.11 14.83
C ASN A 291 33.21 -10.81 15.01
N ALA A 292 33.35 -10.39 16.27
CA ALA A 292 34.22 -9.30 16.65
C ALA A 292 35.67 -9.65 16.25
N ALA A 293 36.21 -8.91 15.29
CA ALA A 293 37.60 -9.00 14.92
C ALA A 293 38.46 -8.55 16.11
N VAL A 294 39.21 -9.49 16.68
CA VAL A 294 40.25 -9.24 17.68
C VAL A 294 41.35 -8.38 17.05
N PRO A 295 41.74 -7.23 17.63
CA PRO A 295 42.82 -6.44 17.09
C PRO A 295 44.16 -7.15 17.34
N ARG A 296 44.86 -7.49 16.26
CA ARG A 296 46.26 -7.96 16.31
C ARG A 296 47.13 -6.85 16.91
N ARG A 297 47.71 -7.10 18.08
CA ARG A 297 48.82 -6.30 18.62
C ARG A 297 49.97 -6.27 17.61
N ARG A 298 50.33 -5.07 17.16
CA ARG A 298 51.60 -4.80 16.50
C ARG A 298 52.69 -4.82 17.58
N ASN A 299 53.63 -5.75 17.49
CA ASN A 299 54.92 -5.61 18.13
C ASN A 299 55.78 -4.68 17.26
N GLY A 300 56.28 -3.62 17.87
CA GLY A 300 57.21 -2.64 17.34
C GLY A 300 57.54 -1.68 18.47
#